data_AF-A0A949GVW2-F1
#
_entry.id   AF-A0A949GVW2-F1
#
_cell.length_a   1.000
_cell.length_b   1.000
_cell.length_c   1.000
_cell.angle_alpha   90.00
_cell.angle_beta   90.00
_cell.angle_gamma   90.00
#
_symmetry.space_group_name_H-M   'P 1'
#
loop_
_entity.id
_entity.type
_entity.pdbx_description
1 polymer ?
#
loop_
_entity_poly.entity_id
_entity_poly.type
_entity_poly.pdbx_seq_one_letter_code
_entity_poly.pdbx_strand_id
1 'polypeptide(L)'
;MDTKTFTIGRIQRADYEPRDRQLVLHFQDGSLRRYQSVPSEVFRRLCNAPNPTTYWEDRIAEEYPQARGKSHADAETAQKKLDDLFG
;
A
#
# COMPACT_ATOMS: atom_id res chain seq x y z
N MET A 1 9.60 -10.28 11.77
CA MET A 1 9.32 -8.86 12.02
C MET A 1 10.57 -8.06 11.76
N ASP A 2 10.63 -7.45 10.57
CA ASP A 2 11.68 -6.56 10.15
C ASP A 2 11.12 -5.13 10.16
N THR A 3 11.68 -4.25 10.98
CA THR A 3 11.24 -2.86 11.08
C THR A 3 12.32 -1.95 10.52
N LYS A 4 11.91 -0.99 9.68
CA LYS A 4 12.77 0.06 9.15
C LYS A 4 12.16 1.43 9.40
N THR A 5 12.86 2.26 10.14
CA THR A 5 12.51 3.67 10.33
C THR A 5 13.11 4.49 9.20
N PHE A 6 12.31 5.38 8.61
CA PHE A 6 12.74 6.30 7.56
C PHE A 6 12.65 7.71 8.11
N THR A 7 13.73 8.47 8.00
CA THR A 7 13.80 9.88 8.45
C THR A 7 13.54 10.86 7.31
N ILE A 8 13.33 10.36 6.09
CA ILE A 8 13.25 11.12 4.84
C ILE A 8 11.98 10.74 4.07
N GLY A 9 11.22 11.76 3.66
CA GLY A 9 9.96 11.60 2.93
C GLY A 9 8.72 11.60 3.84
N ARG A 10 7.57 11.18 3.29
CA ARG A 10 6.27 11.16 3.99
C ARG A 10 6.07 9.90 4.87
N ILE A 11 6.94 8.91 4.73
CA ILE A 11 6.91 7.65 5.50
C ILE A 11 7.90 7.78 6.65
N GLN A 12 7.43 7.60 7.88
CA GLN A 12 8.24 7.63 9.09
C GLN A 12 8.78 6.25 9.45
N ARG A 13 8.00 5.19 9.21
CA ARG A 13 8.37 3.83 9.61
C ARG A 13 7.69 2.79 8.73
N ALA A 14 8.38 1.70 8.44
CA ALA A 14 7.86 0.53 7.78
C ALA A 14 8.11 -0.71 8.65
N ASP A 15 7.08 -1.50 8.88
CA ASP A 15 7.15 -2.80 9.54
C ASP A 15 6.76 -3.86 8.54
N TYR A 16 7.66 -4.80 8.28
CA TYR A 16 7.47 -5.90 7.37
C TYR A 16 7.47 -7.22 8.13
N GLU A 17 6.44 -8.03 7.89
CA GLU A 17 6.33 -9.39 8.40
C GLU A 17 6.46 -10.38 7.24
N PRO A 18 7.60 -11.10 7.11
CA PRO A 18 7.78 -12.08 6.05
C PRO A 18 6.86 -13.30 6.17
N ARG A 19 6.41 -13.63 7.39
CA ARG A 19 5.51 -14.77 7.64
C ARG A 19 4.14 -14.59 6.99
N ASP A 20 3.60 -13.38 7.11
CA ASP A 20 2.28 -13.01 6.58
C ASP A 20 2.37 -12.23 5.25
N ARG A 21 3.60 -11.95 4.80
CA ARG A 21 3.87 -11.03 3.67
C ARG A 21 3.12 -9.71 3.84
N GLN A 22 3.13 -9.21 5.07
CA GLN A 22 2.42 -8.01 5.46
C GLN A 22 3.39 -6.86 5.59
N LEU A 23 3.09 -5.73 4.93
CA LEU A 23 3.85 -4.49 5.05
C LEU A 23 2.96 -3.41 5.66
N VAL A 24 3.41 -2.85 6.77
CA VAL A 24 2.74 -1.76 7.48
C VAL A 24 3.60 -0.51 7.34
N LEU A 25 3.05 0.54 6.76
CA LEU A 25 3.69 1.84 6.60
C LEU A 25 3.03 2.85 7.52
N HIS A 26 3.84 3.47 8.36
CA HIS A 26 3.50 4.60 9.19
C HIS A 26 3.93 5.88 8.45
N PHE A 27 2.96 6.72 8.14
CA PHE A 27 3.19 8.03 7.56
C PHE A 27 3.42 9.06 8.67
N GLN A 28 4.15 10.12 8.35
CA GLN A 28 4.43 11.21 9.27
C GLN A 28 3.16 11.99 9.68
N ASP A 29 2.13 11.95 8.83
CA ASP A 29 0.78 12.47 9.10
C ASP A 29 0.03 11.68 10.20
N GLY A 30 0.60 10.58 10.70
CA GLY A 30 -0.05 9.65 11.64
C GLY A 30 -0.92 8.60 10.94
N SER A 31 -1.15 8.76 9.64
CA SER A 31 -1.82 7.79 8.80
C SER A 31 -1.06 6.45 8.74
N LEU A 32 -1.77 5.34 8.90
CA LEU A 32 -1.21 3.99 8.82
C LEU A 32 -1.78 3.26 7.60
N ARG A 33 -0.91 2.67 6.76
CA ARG A 33 -1.34 1.82 5.65
C ARG A 33 -0.78 0.44 5.80
N ARG A 34 -1.66 -0.55 5.72
CA ARG A 34 -1.34 -1.97 5.81
C ARG A 34 -1.56 -2.58 4.43
N TYR A 35 -0.59 -3.35 3.98
CA TYR A 35 -0.59 -4.06 2.71
C TYR A 35 -0.37 -5.53 2.98
N GLN A 36 -1.10 -6.37 2.25
CA GLN A 36 -1.10 -7.82 2.37
C GLN A 36 -0.53 -8.39 1.06
N SER A 37 0.12 -9.55 1.12
CA SER A 37 0.75 -10.19 -0.06
C SER A 37 1.91 -9.38 -0.68
N VAL A 38 2.59 -8.54 0.10
CA VAL A 38 3.78 -7.81 -0.33
C VAL A 38 5.02 -8.71 -0.19
N PRO A 39 5.78 -8.96 -1.25
CA PRO A 39 6.99 -9.76 -1.17
C PRO A 39 8.15 -9.01 -0.49
N SER A 40 9.10 -9.75 0.08
CA SER A 40 10.25 -9.20 0.80
C SER A 40 11.16 -8.35 -0.09
N GLU A 41 11.12 -8.57 -1.40
CA GLU A 41 11.82 -7.75 -2.39
C GLU A 41 11.37 -6.29 -2.37
N VAL A 42 10.06 -6.05 -2.17
CA VAL A 42 9.50 -4.70 -2.08
C VAL A 42 10.02 -3.99 -0.84
N PHE A 43 10.02 -4.66 0.31
CA PHE A 43 10.59 -4.09 1.55
C PHE A 43 12.08 -3.80 1.40
N ARG A 44 12.83 -4.74 0.80
CA ARG A 44 14.27 -4.57 0.55
C ARG A 44 14.54 -3.38 -0.37
N ARG A 45 13.75 -3.20 -1.44
CA ARG A 45 13.88 -2.07 -2.36
C ARG A 45 13.46 -0.76 -1.69
N LEU A 46 12.36 -0.73 -0.93
CA LEU A 46 11.96 0.42 -0.12
C LEU A 46 13.09 0.84 0.83
N CYS A 47 13.78 -0.12 1.45
CA CYS A 47 14.92 0.12 2.32
C CYS A 47 16.17 0.64 1.59
N ASN A 48 16.35 0.31 0.30
CA ASN A 48 17.47 0.76 -0.52
C ASN A 48 17.16 2.03 -1.33
N ALA A 49 15.89 2.43 -1.42
CA ALA A 49 15.48 3.59 -2.20
C ALA A 49 15.87 4.90 -1.49
N PRO A 50 16.42 5.89 -2.20
CA PRO A 50 16.68 7.21 -1.65
C PRO A 50 15.39 7.99 -1.34
N ASN A 51 14.30 7.68 -2.05
CA ASN A 51 12.97 8.27 -1.87
C ASN A 51 11.93 7.16 -1.61
N PRO A 52 11.69 6.76 -0.34
CA PRO A 52 10.79 5.66 -0.02
C PRO A 52 9.33 5.94 -0.39
N THR A 53 8.90 7.21 -0.40
CA THR A 53 7.53 7.62 -0.77
C THR A 53 7.24 7.38 -2.25
N THR A 54 8.09 7.88 -3.16
CA THR A 54 7.92 7.68 -4.61
C THR A 54 8.01 6.21 -4.99
N TYR A 55 8.96 5.46 -4.40
CA TYR A 55 9.06 4.02 -4.64
C TYR A 55 7.81 3.27 -4.19
N TRP A 56 7.23 3.66 -3.04
CA TRP A 56 5.98 3.10 -2.56
C TRP A 56 4.80 3.39 -3.51
N GLU A 57 4.68 4.61 -4.06
CA GLU A 57 3.61 4.94 -5.01
C GLU A 57 3.73 4.13 -6.32
N ASP A 58 4.91 4.12 -6.92
CA ASP A 58 5.17 3.49 -8.23
C ASP A 58 5.15 1.95 -8.18
N ARG A 59 5.74 1.34 -7.14
CA ARG A 59 5.91 -0.12 -7.06
C ARG A 59 4.96 -0.83 -6.12
N ILE A 60 4.38 -0.13 -5.15
CA ILE A 60 3.55 -0.76 -4.12
C ILE A 60 2.09 -0.37 -4.29
N ALA A 61 1.80 0.90 -4.60
CA ALA A 61 0.43 1.35 -4.84
C ALA A 61 -0.06 0.98 -6.26
N GLU A 62 0.84 0.90 -7.26
CA GLU A 62 0.49 0.54 -8.63
C GLU A 62 0.51 -0.99 -8.89
N GLU A 63 1.45 -1.73 -8.30
CA GLU A 63 1.68 -3.16 -8.62
C GLU A 63 0.96 -4.14 -7.67
N TYR A 64 0.72 -3.73 -6.41
CA TYR A 64 0.04 -4.57 -5.43
C TYR A 64 -1.32 -3.94 -5.13
N PRO A 65 -2.44 -4.63 -5.40
CA PRO A 65 -3.74 -4.11 -5.03
C PRO A 65 -3.72 -3.89 -3.52
N GLN A 66 -3.72 -2.63 -3.14
CA GLN A 66 -3.85 -2.22 -1.77
C GLN A 66 -5.08 -2.94 -1.22
N ALA A 67 -4.95 -3.66 -0.10
CA ALA A 67 -6.12 -4.16 0.63
C ALA A 67 -6.85 -2.99 1.31
N ARG A 68 -7.12 -1.92 0.55
CA ARG A 68 -8.29 -1.09 0.72
C ARG A 68 -9.25 -1.64 -0.30
N GLY A 69 -10.37 -2.18 0.17
CA GLY A 69 -11.45 -2.57 -0.72
C GLY A 69 -11.66 -1.48 -1.77
N LYS A 70 -11.39 -1.85 -3.02
CA LYS A 70 -11.60 -1.05 -4.22
C LYS A 70 -10.78 0.25 -4.24
N SER A 71 -9.65 0.25 -4.97
CA SER A 71 -9.29 1.41 -5.79
C SER A 71 -10.39 1.59 -6.80
N HIS A 72 -11.41 2.28 -6.32
CA HIS A 72 -12.60 2.55 -7.04
C HIS A 72 -12.41 3.84 -7.85
N ALA A 73 -11.85 3.69 -9.04
CA ALA A 73 -12.20 4.58 -10.14
C ALA A 73 -13.43 4.03 -10.95
N ASP A 74 -13.94 2.82 -10.62
CA ASP A 74 -15.07 2.06 -11.25
C ASP A 74 -16.47 1.70 -10.56
N ALA A 75 -16.64 1.11 -9.37
CA ALA A 75 -17.80 1.26 -8.40
C ALA A 75 -18.84 2.44 -8.42
N GLU A 76 -18.66 3.63 -9.01
CA GLU A 76 -19.77 4.57 -9.24
C GLU A 76 -20.50 4.16 -10.52
N THR A 77 -19.76 3.56 -11.45
CA THR A 77 -20.28 2.84 -12.62
C THR A 77 -20.85 1.47 -12.23
N ALA A 78 -20.23 0.73 -11.29
CA ALA A 78 -20.72 -0.60 -10.92
C ALA A 78 -22.00 -0.56 -10.07
N GLN A 79 -22.23 0.50 -9.27
CA GLN A 79 -23.50 0.66 -8.55
C GLN A 79 -24.65 1.04 -9.49
N LYS A 80 -24.41 1.89 -10.50
CA LYS A 80 -25.45 2.32 -11.44
C LYS A 80 -25.92 1.20 -12.39
N LYS A 81 -25.04 0.24 -12.75
CA LYS A 81 -25.41 -0.89 -13.63
C LYS A 81 -26.26 -1.97 -12.94
N LEU A 82 -26.29 -1.99 -11.60
CA LEU A 82 -27.09 -2.94 -10.85
C LEU A 82 -28.53 -2.45 -10.63
N ASP A 83 -28.76 -1.14 -10.64
CA ASP A 83 -30.10 -0.56 -10.45
C ASP A 83 -30.96 -0.67 -11.73
N ASP A 84 -30.36 -0.43 -12.89
CA ASP A 84 -31.01 -0.49 -14.22
C ASP A 84 -31.43 -1.92 -14.63
N LEU A 85 -30.78 -2.96 -14.07
CA LEU A 85 -31.06 -4.35 -14.41
C LEU A 85 -32.19 -4.99 -13.57
N PHE A 86 -32.56 -4.35 -12.45
CA PHE A 86 -33.58 -4.83 -11.51
C PHE A 86 -34.78 -3.86 -11.37
N GLY A 87 -34.84 -2.83 -12.22
CA GLY A 87 -35.95 -1.87 -12.32
C GLY A 87 -37.06 -2.28 -13.27
#